data_AF-A0A3D3JP90-F1
#
_entry.id   AF-A0A3D3JP90-F1
#
_cell.length_a   1.000
_cell.length_b   1.000
_cell.length_c   1.000
_cell.angle_alpha   90.00
_cell.angle_beta   90.00
_cell.angle_gamma   90.00
#
_symmetry.space_group_name_H-M   'P 1'
#
loop_
_entity.id
_entity.type
_entity.pdbx_description
1 polymer ?
#
loop_
_entity_poly.entity_id
_entity_poly.type
_entity_poly.pdbx_seq_one_letter_code
_entity_poly.pdbx_strand_id
1 'polypeptide(L)'
;DFLLNSVYTSAFSSSIRHHIDSALAAETTPAQRGRVEAVSLIADHLKAYGDMEAAAMNLDYAEAARQAGRMFDLQAELHEIYSFFISETFPDNPDSPAVEKPPPFVARGRLLRYEELAAMTNGETGTKVGDLPLEMAFKRDPFQEGVVAEWYAPDFDDDDWRPMNTHYIWDGQDPPLDAKGHHYDGHGWYRGTFDVDKAFAGKTINFHSGGIFNEGWVWINGKYMHHEPHKVWWWWNHEFDVDITSAVKPGRNTIAIRVWNKAEQGGMLRRGFFWSPTEQ
;
A
#
# COMPACT_ATOMS: atom_id res chain seq x y z
N ASP A 1 7.33 -7.87 -0.17
CA ASP A 1 6.02 -7.30 -0.52
C ASP A 1 6.21 -6.02 -1.32
N PHE A 2 6.42 -4.89 -0.65
CA PHE A 2 6.59 -3.56 -1.29
C PHE A 2 7.78 -3.42 -2.25
N LEU A 3 8.79 -4.31 -2.20
CA LEU A 3 9.92 -4.30 -3.14
C LEU A 3 9.58 -4.92 -4.50
N LEU A 4 8.56 -5.77 -4.56
CA LEU A 4 8.29 -6.63 -5.72
C LEU A 4 6.91 -6.38 -6.32
N ASN A 5 6.07 -5.54 -5.69
CA ASN A 5 4.72 -5.24 -6.17
C ASN A 5 4.71 -4.48 -7.52
N SER A 6 5.78 -3.77 -7.85
CA SER A 6 5.98 -3.17 -9.18
C SER A 6 6.45 -4.18 -10.25
N VAL A 7 6.97 -5.34 -9.83
CA VAL A 7 7.45 -6.41 -10.72
C VAL A 7 6.38 -7.46 -10.96
N TYR A 8 5.78 -7.98 -9.88
CA TYR A 8 4.75 -9.02 -9.92
C TYR A 8 3.35 -8.43 -10.10
N THR A 9 3.15 -7.77 -11.23
CA THR A 9 1.87 -7.14 -11.58
C THR A 9 0.83 -8.15 -12.05
N SER A 10 -0.44 -7.73 -12.09
CA SER A 10 -1.54 -8.47 -12.75
C SER A 10 -1.21 -8.81 -14.22
N ALA A 11 -0.58 -7.88 -14.95
CA ALA A 11 -0.17 -8.10 -16.34
C ALA A 11 0.94 -9.16 -16.45
N PHE A 12 1.98 -9.08 -15.60
CA PHE A 12 3.06 -10.07 -15.58
C PHE A 12 2.54 -11.46 -15.25
N SER A 13 1.78 -11.59 -14.16
CA SER A 13 1.20 -12.87 -13.72
C SER A 13 0.21 -13.46 -14.75
N SER A 14 -0.54 -12.63 -15.48
CA SER A 14 -1.33 -13.10 -16.63
C SER A 14 -0.45 -13.64 -17.76
N SER A 15 0.66 -12.96 -18.05
CA SER A 15 1.54 -13.31 -19.16
C SER A 15 2.15 -14.70 -19.01
N ILE A 16 2.40 -15.18 -17.79
CA ILE A 16 3.00 -16.50 -17.56
C ILE A 16 1.98 -17.65 -17.62
N ARG A 17 0.67 -17.36 -17.65
CA ARG A 17 -0.38 -18.40 -17.57
C ARG A 17 -0.29 -19.43 -18.68
N HIS A 18 0.03 -18.99 -19.90
CA HIS A 18 0.15 -19.90 -21.04
C HIS A 18 1.26 -20.96 -20.87
N HIS A 19 2.34 -20.64 -20.13
CA HIS A 19 3.37 -21.62 -19.79
C HIS A 19 2.87 -22.66 -18.79
N ILE A 20 2.05 -22.25 -17.83
CA ILE A 20 1.40 -23.14 -16.85
C ILE A 20 0.43 -24.08 -17.56
N ASP A 21 -0.42 -23.55 -18.43
CA ASP A 21 -1.38 -24.35 -19.21
C ASP A 21 -0.67 -25.37 -20.11
N SER A 22 0.46 -24.98 -20.71
CA SER A 22 1.29 -25.89 -21.50
C SER A 22 1.89 -27.01 -20.64
N ALA A 23 2.35 -26.71 -19.43
CA ALA A 23 2.87 -27.72 -18.50
C ALA A 23 1.76 -28.64 -17.97
N LEU A 24 0.55 -28.12 -17.78
CA LEU A 24 -0.62 -28.92 -17.40
C LEU A 24 -1.05 -29.87 -18.52
N ALA A 25 -0.91 -29.47 -19.79
CA ALA A 25 -1.24 -30.32 -20.94
C ALA A 25 -0.16 -31.37 -21.28
N ALA A 26 1.07 -31.23 -20.75
CA ALA A 26 2.19 -32.11 -21.09
C ALA A 26 2.03 -33.52 -20.49
N GLU A 27 2.58 -34.53 -21.19
CA GLU A 27 2.71 -35.87 -20.65
C GLU A 27 3.71 -35.89 -19.49
N THR A 28 3.27 -36.37 -18.33
CA THR A 28 4.06 -36.39 -17.10
C THR A 28 3.90 -37.71 -16.37
N THR A 29 4.97 -38.15 -15.69
CA THR A 29 4.85 -39.17 -14.63
C THR A 29 3.97 -38.64 -13.48
N PRO A 30 3.39 -39.51 -12.63
CA PRO A 30 2.59 -39.05 -11.48
C PRO A 30 3.33 -38.08 -10.55
N ALA A 31 4.63 -38.32 -10.30
CA ALA A 31 5.44 -37.43 -9.46
C ALA A 31 5.71 -36.07 -10.13
N GLN A 32 5.81 -36.02 -11.46
CA GLN A 32 5.90 -34.76 -12.19
C GLN A 32 4.55 -34.05 -12.23
N ARG A 33 3.44 -34.79 -12.35
CA ARG A 33 2.09 -34.22 -12.37
C ARG A 33 1.84 -33.40 -11.10
N GLY A 34 2.08 -33.98 -9.92
CA GLY A 34 1.87 -33.30 -8.64
C GLY A 34 2.74 -32.05 -8.47
N ARG A 35 3.98 -32.06 -8.99
CA ARG A 35 4.83 -30.85 -9.00
C ARG A 35 4.27 -29.75 -9.89
N VAL A 36 3.75 -30.10 -11.07
CA VAL A 36 3.14 -29.11 -11.97
C VAL A 36 1.83 -28.56 -11.40
N GLU A 37 1.03 -29.39 -10.73
CA GLU A 37 -0.18 -28.95 -10.03
C GLU A 37 0.16 -27.93 -8.93
N ALA A 38 1.18 -28.21 -8.11
CA ALA A 38 1.67 -27.24 -7.12
C ALA A 38 2.17 -25.94 -7.77
N VAL A 39 2.92 -26.01 -8.88
CA VAL A 39 3.37 -24.81 -9.62
C VAL A 39 2.18 -24.03 -10.20
N SER A 40 1.12 -24.70 -10.64
CA SER A 40 -0.11 -24.03 -11.09
C SER A 40 -0.76 -23.24 -9.97
N LEU A 41 -0.90 -23.83 -8.78
CA LEU A 41 -1.45 -23.12 -7.61
C LEU A 41 -0.57 -21.93 -7.19
N ILE A 42 0.76 -22.07 -7.25
CA ILE A 42 1.70 -20.97 -7.00
C ILE A 42 1.49 -19.84 -8.02
N ALA A 43 1.30 -20.17 -9.30
CA ALA A 43 1.05 -19.18 -10.35
C ALA A 43 -0.31 -18.49 -10.17
N ASP A 44 -1.35 -19.23 -9.78
CA ASP A 44 -2.68 -18.68 -9.50
C ASP A 44 -2.67 -17.79 -8.26
N HIS A 45 -1.88 -18.14 -7.24
CA HIS A 45 -1.65 -17.31 -6.07
C HIS A 45 -0.89 -16.03 -6.44
N LEU A 46 0.14 -16.12 -7.29
CA LEU A 46 0.86 -14.94 -7.79
C LEU A 46 -0.06 -14.01 -8.60
N LYS A 47 -0.99 -14.58 -9.37
CA LYS A 47 -2.03 -13.80 -10.07
C LYS A 47 -2.97 -13.09 -9.10
N ALA A 48 -3.45 -13.80 -8.08
CA ALA A 48 -4.29 -13.21 -7.03
C ALA A 48 -3.55 -12.07 -6.30
N TYR A 49 -2.26 -12.26 -6.00
CA TYR A 49 -1.41 -11.20 -5.44
C TYR A 49 -1.33 -9.97 -6.34
N GLY A 50 -1.04 -10.15 -7.63
CA GLY A 50 -0.95 -9.03 -8.57
C GLY A 50 -2.28 -8.28 -8.76
N ASP A 51 -3.41 -9.00 -8.70
CA ASP A 51 -4.75 -8.38 -8.73
C ASP A 51 -5.08 -7.64 -7.44
N MET A 52 -4.74 -8.23 -6.29
CA MET A 52 -4.92 -7.62 -4.98
C MET A 52 -4.13 -6.31 -4.86
N GLU A 53 -2.85 -6.28 -5.24
CA GLU A 53 -2.03 -5.07 -5.21
C GLU A 53 -2.61 -4.00 -6.17
N ALA A 54 -3.07 -4.40 -7.36
CA ALA A 54 -3.70 -3.48 -8.31
C ALA A 54 -5.02 -2.90 -7.77
N ALA A 55 -5.83 -3.70 -7.08
CA ALA A 55 -7.07 -3.24 -6.44
C ALA A 55 -6.76 -2.28 -5.28
N ALA A 56 -5.81 -2.63 -4.41
CA ALA A 56 -5.37 -1.79 -3.30
C ALA A 56 -4.80 -0.44 -3.78
N MET A 57 -4.04 -0.43 -4.88
CA MET A 57 -3.56 0.80 -5.53
C MET A 57 -4.69 1.72 -6.01
N ASN A 58 -5.81 1.13 -6.42
CA ASN A 58 -7.01 1.86 -6.83
C ASN A 58 -7.99 2.10 -5.69
N LEU A 59 -7.61 1.80 -4.43
CA LEU A 59 -8.45 1.94 -3.24
C LEU A 59 -9.76 1.12 -3.33
N ASP A 60 -9.76 0.04 -4.12
CA ASP A 60 -10.83 -0.96 -4.15
C ASP A 60 -10.51 -2.07 -3.16
N TYR A 61 -10.75 -1.77 -1.88
CA TYR A 61 -10.42 -2.69 -0.79
C TYR A 61 -11.32 -3.92 -0.74
N ALA A 62 -12.53 -3.86 -1.32
CA ALA A 62 -13.41 -5.02 -1.42
C ALA A 62 -12.83 -6.05 -2.41
N GLU A 63 -12.37 -5.61 -3.59
CA GLU A 63 -11.69 -6.50 -4.54
C GLU A 63 -10.33 -6.97 -3.99
N ALA A 64 -9.58 -6.08 -3.31
CA ALA A 64 -8.33 -6.48 -2.66
C ALA A 64 -8.55 -7.58 -1.61
N ALA A 65 -9.57 -7.45 -0.75
CA ALA A 65 -9.95 -8.48 0.21
C ALA A 65 -10.34 -9.78 -0.48
N ARG A 66 -11.15 -9.72 -1.54
CA ARG A 66 -11.56 -10.91 -2.32
C ARG A 66 -10.34 -11.66 -2.88
N GLN A 67 -9.37 -10.95 -3.43
CA GLN A 67 -8.16 -11.55 -3.99
C GLN A 67 -7.21 -12.07 -2.91
N ALA A 68 -7.12 -11.40 -1.75
CA ALA A 68 -6.40 -11.90 -0.59
C ALA A 68 -7.03 -13.19 -0.03
N GLY A 69 -8.36 -13.29 -0.04
CA GLY A 69 -9.08 -14.53 0.28
C GLY A 69 -8.75 -15.66 -0.69
N ARG A 70 -8.73 -15.36 -1.99
CA ARG A 70 -8.28 -16.34 -3.01
C ARG A 70 -6.83 -16.78 -2.80
N MET A 71 -5.93 -15.88 -2.37
CA MET A 71 -4.57 -16.25 -1.99
C MET A 71 -4.55 -17.19 -0.78
N PHE A 72 -5.40 -16.94 0.22
CA PHE A 72 -5.50 -17.78 1.42
C PHE A 72 -5.98 -19.19 1.08
N ASP A 73 -7.05 -19.31 0.27
CA ASP A 73 -7.57 -20.62 -0.17
C ASP A 73 -6.52 -21.41 -0.96
N LEU A 74 -5.80 -20.75 -1.88
CA LEU A 74 -4.73 -21.38 -2.66
C LEU A 74 -3.53 -21.81 -1.80
N GLN A 75 -3.23 -21.09 -0.71
CA GLN A 75 -2.22 -21.51 0.26
C GLN A 75 -2.65 -22.79 1.00
N ALA A 76 -3.92 -22.90 1.35
CA ALA A 76 -4.46 -24.11 1.95
C ALA A 76 -4.33 -25.32 1.02
N GLU A 77 -4.74 -25.18 -0.26
CA GLU A 77 -4.57 -26.22 -1.27
C GLU A 77 -3.11 -26.62 -1.46
N LEU A 78 -2.19 -25.66 -1.46
CA LEU A 78 -0.75 -25.91 -1.55
C LEU A 78 -0.21 -26.68 -0.33
N HIS A 79 -0.69 -26.36 0.86
CA HIS A 79 -0.30 -27.04 2.10
C HIS A 79 -0.72 -28.51 2.10
N GLU A 80 -1.89 -28.84 1.54
CA GLU A 80 -2.35 -30.23 1.38
C GLU A 80 -1.44 -31.05 0.44
N ILE A 81 -0.88 -30.42 -0.61
CA ILE A 81 0.09 -31.09 -1.50
C ILE A 81 1.44 -31.23 -0.79
N TYR A 82 1.90 -30.15 -0.14
CA TYR A 82 3.18 -30.12 0.56
C TYR A 82 3.08 -29.34 1.88
N SER A 83 3.18 -30.07 2.99
CA SER A 83 3.06 -29.52 4.35
C SER A 83 4.18 -28.55 4.76
N PHE A 84 5.20 -28.35 3.93
CA PHE A 84 6.21 -27.30 4.15
C PHE A 84 5.71 -25.90 3.77
N PHE A 85 4.67 -25.78 2.95
CA PHE A 85 4.04 -24.49 2.65
C PHE A 85 3.27 -23.97 3.86
N ILE A 86 2.94 -22.67 3.84
CA ILE A 86 2.23 -21.99 4.93
C ILE A 86 0.86 -22.65 5.14
N SER A 87 0.56 -23.06 6.36
CA SER A 87 -0.77 -23.59 6.74
C SER A 87 -1.77 -22.46 6.96
N GLU A 88 -3.06 -22.79 6.91
CA GLU A 88 -4.16 -21.85 7.21
C GLU A 88 -4.07 -21.25 8.63
N THR A 89 -3.50 -22.02 9.57
CA THR A 89 -3.35 -21.60 10.95
C THR A 89 -2.15 -20.70 11.16
N PHE A 90 -1.18 -20.64 10.24
CA PHE A 90 0.03 -19.84 10.43
C PHE A 90 -0.30 -18.36 10.71
N PRO A 91 0.38 -17.71 11.68
CA PRO A 91 1.52 -18.18 12.47
C PRO A 91 1.16 -18.96 13.75
N ASP A 92 -0.11 -19.30 13.95
CA ASP A 92 -0.56 -20.06 15.12
C ASP A 92 0.11 -21.44 15.12
N ASN A 93 0.85 -21.71 16.20
CA ASN A 93 1.51 -22.98 16.46
C ASN A 93 0.75 -23.69 17.60
N PRO A 94 0.43 -24.98 17.48
CA PRO A 94 -0.15 -25.77 18.58
C PRO A 94 0.58 -25.64 19.92
N ASP A 95 1.90 -25.41 19.88
CA ASP A 95 2.78 -25.31 21.05
C ASP A 95 2.95 -23.87 21.57
N SER A 96 2.22 -22.89 21.04
CA SER A 96 2.30 -21.49 21.46
C SER A 96 0.92 -20.83 21.55
N PRO A 97 0.75 -19.78 22.36
CA PRO A 97 -0.47 -18.98 22.31
C PRO A 97 -0.75 -18.51 20.88
N ALA A 98 -2.01 -18.57 20.46
CA ALA A 98 -2.43 -18.05 19.17
C ALA A 98 -2.03 -16.56 19.04
N VAL A 99 -1.57 -16.19 17.87
CA VAL A 99 -1.27 -14.80 17.57
C VAL A 99 -2.60 -14.08 17.37
N GLU A 100 -2.88 -13.08 18.21
CA GLU A 100 -4.15 -12.34 18.18
C GLU A 100 -4.45 -11.73 16.80
N LYS A 101 -3.42 -11.27 16.08
CA LYS A 101 -3.52 -10.81 14.69
C LYS A 101 -2.40 -11.39 13.82
N PRO A 102 -2.71 -12.17 12.76
CA PRO A 102 -1.68 -12.69 11.88
C PRO A 102 -0.92 -11.54 11.18
N PRO A 103 0.38 -11.70 10.88
CA PRO A 103 1.17 -10.64 10.27
C PRO A 103 0.57 -10.18 8.94
N PRO A 104 0.58 -8.87 8.63
CA PRO A 104 -0.09 -8.33 7.44
C PRO A 104 0.57 -8.73 6.12
N PHE A 105 1.72 -9.42 6.15
CA PHE A 105 2.38 -9.91 4.94
C PHE A 105 1.93 -11.31 4.50
N VAL A 106 1.28 -12.10 5.38
CA VAL A 106 0.69 -13.40 5.01
C VAL A 106 -0.73 -13.23 4.47
N ALA A 107 -1.22 -14.17 3.65
CA ALA A 107 -2.50 -14.02 2.95
C ALA A 107 -3.69 -13.78 3.92
N ARG A 108 -3.75 -14.54 5.02
CA ARG A 108 -4.75 -14.35 6.09
C ARG A 108 -4.70 -12.93 6.69
N GLY A 109 -3.51 -12.42 6.99
CA GLY A 109 -3.33 -11.07 7.53
C GLY A 109 -3.72 -9.98 6.55
N ARG A 110 -3.45 -10.17 5.25
CA ARG A 110 -3.90 -9.25 4.21
C ARG A 110 -5.40 -9.24 4.04
N LEU A 111 -6.03 -10.42 4.03
CA LEU A 111 -7.48 -10.55 3.94
C LEU A 111 -8.14 -9.71 5.05
N LEU A 112 -7.77 -9.99 6.31
CA LEU A 112 -8.31 -9.28 7.46
C LEU A 112 -8.06 -7.76 7.37
N ARG A 113 -6.86 -7.35 6.94
CA ARG A 113 -6.55 -5.92 6.81
C ARG A 113 -7.37 -5.24 5.71
N TYR A 114 -7.56 -5.87 4.55
CA TYR A 114 -8.35 -5.28 3.48
C TYR A 114 -9.85 -5.31 3.78
N GLU A 115 -10.35 -6.27 4.57
CA GLU A 115 -11.70 -6.23 5.13
C GLU A 115 -11.88 -5.02 6.07
N GLU A 116 -10.93 -4.77 6.98
CA GLU A 116 -10.94 -3.58 7.85
C GLU A 116 -10.95 -2.28 7.02
N LEU A 117 -10.11 -2.19 5.98
CA LEU A 117 -10.05 -1.03 5.08
C LEU A 117 -11.32 -0.85 4.24
N ALA A 118 -11.94 -1.94 3.81
CA ALA A 118 -13.23 -1.90 3.12
C ALA A 118 -14.32 -1.36 4.05
N ALA A 119 -14.36 -1.81 5.31
CA ALA A 119 -15.32 -1.34 6.31
C ALA A 119 -15.19 0.17 6.60
N MET A 120 -13.97 0.71 6.57
CA MET A 120 -13.71 2.15 6.75
C MET A 120 -14.26 3.02 5.61
N THR A 121 -14.56 2.42 4.46
CA THR A 121 -14.90 3.14 3.23
C THR A 121 -16.33 2.87 2.73
N ASN A 122 -16.96 1.77 3.15
CA ASN A 122 -18.22 1.27 2.61
C ASN A 122 -19.48 1.62 3.43
N GLY A 123 -19.33 2.31 4.56
CA GLY A 123 -20.41 2.70 5.47
C GLY A 123 -20.53 1.86 6.74
N GLU A 124 -19.78 0.78 6.89
CA GLU A 124 -19.83 -0.08 8.07
C GLU A 124 -19.19 0.60 9.30
N THR A 125 -17.90 0.94 9.22
CA THR A 125 -17.19 1.69 10.27
C THR A 125 -16.90 3.12 9.87
N GLY A 126 -16.98 3.44 8.58
CA GLY A 126 -16.85 4.78 8.06
C GLY A 126 -17.24 4.90 6.60
N THR A 127 -17.26 6.13 6.11
CA THR A 127 -17.56 6.46 4.71
C THR A 127 -16.35 7.14 4.08
N LYS A 128 -16.00 6.70 2.86
CA LYS A 128 -14.93 7.36 2.09
C LYS A 128 -15.33 8.80 1.75
N VAL A 129 -14.45 9.74 2.09
CA VAL A 129 -14.59 11.17 1.81
C VAL A 129 -13.94 11.52 0.48
N GLY A 130 -12.77 10.94 0.21
CA GLY A 130 -12.03 11.16 -1.01
C GLY A 130 -10.78 10.29 -1.08
N ASP A 131 -10.14 10.28 -2.24
CA ASP A 131 -8.92 9.52 -2.46
C ASP A 131 -7.70 10.43 -2.34
N LEU A 132 -6.61 9.95 -1.74
CA LEU A 132 -5.30 10.59 -1.96
C LEU A 132 -4.97 10.44 -3.45
N PRO A 133 -4.44 11.42 -4.19
CA PRO A 133 -4.05 11.19 -5.58
C PRO A 133 -3.06 10.03 -5.74
N LEU A 134 -3.25 9.20 -6.78
CA LEU A 134 -2.29 8.12 -7.08
C LEU A 134 -0.94 8.70 -7.49
N GLU A 135 -0.96 9.74 -8.31
CA GLU A 135 0.21 10.54 -8.69
C GLU A 135 0.11 11.90 -8.01
N MET A 136 1.17 12.29 -7.30
CA MET A 136 1.31 13.60 -6.65
C MET A 136 2.52 14.33 -7.22
N ALA A 137 2.50 15.67 -7.20
CA ALA A 137 3.67 16.47 -7.48
C ALA A 137 4.77 16.13 -6.47
N PHE A 138 5.99 15.91 -6.93
CA PHE A 138 7.11 15.48 -6.12
C PHE A 138 8.39 16.26 -6.38
N LYS A 139 9.06 16.64 -5.29
CA LYS A 139 10.37 17.31 -5.33
C LYS A 139 11.30 16.74 -4.27
N ARG A 140 12.52 16.43 -4.69
CA ARG A 140 13.62 16.12 -3.77
C ARG A 140 14.09 17.41 -3.11
N ASP A 141 14.36 17.34 -1.81
CA ASP A 141 14.79 18.46 -0.98
C ASP A 141 16.11 18.13 -0.26
N PRO A 142 17.23 17.99 -1.01
CA PRO A 142 18.52 17.62 -0.43
C PRO A 142 19.08 18.70 0.51
N PHE A 143 18.58 19.94 0.42
CA PHE A 143 19.05 21.10 1.18
C PHE A 143 18.08 21.57 2.27
N GLN A 144 16.96 20.88 2.46
CA GLN A 144 15.94 21.19 3.49
C GLN A 144 15.29 22.57 3.34
N GLU A 145 15.13 23.04 2.11
CA GLU A 145 14.59 24.35 1.80
C GLU A 145 13.06 24.37 1.90
N GLY A 146 12.40 23.21 1.77
CA GLY A 146 10.95 23.17 1.57
C GLY A 146 10.12 23.72 2.73
N VAL A 147 10.60 23.63 3.98
CA VAL A 147 9.91 24.25 5.12
C VAL A 147 10.07 25.77 5.08
N VAL A 148 11.27 26.27 4.79
CA VAL A 148 11.58 27.71 4.75
C VAL A 148 10.90 28.39 3.56
N ALA A 149 10.83 27.70 2.43
CA ALA A 149 10.14 28.13 1.22
C ALA A 149 8.62 27.83 1.25
N GLU A 150 8.10 27.33 2.36
CA GLU A 150 6.67 27.06 2.58
C GLU A 150 6.03 26.18 1.51
N TRP A 151 6.71 25.12 1.08
CA TRP A 151 6.19 24.15 0.11
C TRP A 151 4.95 23.39 0.60
N TYR A 152 4.49 23.61 1.84
CA TYR A 152 3.21 23.11 2.34
C TYR A 152 2.05 24.11 2.15
N ALA A 153 2.31 25.36 1.77
CA ALA A 153 1.30 26.39 1.66
C ALA A 153 0.28 26.05 0.57
N PRO A 154 -1.00 26.40 0.75
CA PRO A 154 -2.05 26.04 -0.20
C PRO A 154 -1.85 26.66 -1.59
N ASP A 155 -1.26 27.85 -1.65
CA ASP A 155 -1.08 28.62 -2.89
C ASP A 155 0.35 28.49 -3.48
N PHE A 156 1.17 27.59 -2.94
CA PHE A 156 2.50 27.31 -3.50
C PHE A 156 2.38 26.68 -4.89
N ASP A 157 3.11 27.25 -5.85
CA ASP A 157 3.20 26.80 -7.23
C ASP A 157 4.15 25.60 -7.33
N ASP A 158 3.58 24.43 -7.63
CA ASP A 158 4.28 23.16 -7.82
C ASP A 158 4.29 22.69 -9.28
N ASP A 159 4.01 23.58 -10.25
CA ASP A 159 3.99 23.22 -11.68
C ASP A 159 5.35 22.72 -12.21
N ASP A 160 6.47 23.07 -11.55
CA ASP A 160 7.81 22.58 -11.88
C ASP A 160 8.16 21.21 -11.28
N TRP A 161 7.25 20.65 -10.45
CA TRP A 161 7.47 19.37 -9.78
C TRP A 161 7.06 18.23 -10.71
N ARG A 162 7.79 17.12 -10.62
CA ARG A 162 7.47 15.93 -11.42
C ARG A 162 6.41 15.08 -10.73
N PRO A 163 5.63 14.27 -11.44
CA PRO A 163 4.76 13.30 -10.81
C PRO A 163 5.56 12.20 -10.09
N MET A 164 4.97 11.67 -9.02
CA MET A 164 5.42 10.47 -8.32
C MET A 164 4.21 9.68 -7.80
N ASN A 165 4.28 8.36 -7.96
CA ASN A 165 3.26 7.45 -7.46
C ASN A 165 3.31 7.38 -5.93
N THR A 166 2.15 7.44 -5.27
CA THR A 166 2.01 7.38 -3.81
C THR A 166 1.82 5.97 -3.26
N HIS A 167 1.65 4.97 -4.13
CA HIS A 167 1.52 3.57 -3.76
C HIS A 167 2.88 2.85 -3.67
N TYR A 168 3.83 3.24 -4.52
CA TYR A 168 5.19 2.70 -4.55
C TYR A 168 6.19 3.60 -3.82
N ILE A 169 7.22 2.98 -3.24
CA ILE A 169 8.39 3.71 -2.71
C ILE A 169 9.15 4.41 -3.84
N TRP A 170 9.85 5.51 -3.55
CA TRP A 170 10.56 6.24 -4.61
C TRP A 170 11.74 5.46 -5.18
N ASP A 171 12.33 4.53 -4.42
CA ASP A 171 13.48 3.73 -4.86
C ASP A 171 13.09 2.74 -5.97
N GLY A 172 11.82 2.30 -5.97
CA GLY A 172 11.25 1.46 -7.02
C GLY A 172 10.82 2.23 -8.28
N GLN A 173 10.88 3.57 -8.24
CA GLN A 173 10.39 4.44 -9.32
C GLN A 173 11.52 5.20 -10.01
N ASP A 174 12.51 5.66 -9.23
CA ASP A 174 13.64 6.41 -9.74
C ASP A 174 14.81 5.49 -10.13
N PRO A 175 15.55 5.82 -11.20
CA PRO A 175 16.80 5.13 -11.47
C PRO A 175 17.81 5.37 -10.34
N PRO A 176 18.73 4.41 -10.11
CA PRO A 176 19.86 4.65 -9.21
C PRO A 176 20.65 5.89 -9.61
N LEU A 177 21.18 6.58 -8.59
CA LEU A 177 22.01 7.78 -8.75
C LEU A 177 23.40 7.46 -9.32
N ASP A 178 23.87 6.22 -9.16
CA ASP A 178 25.17 5.78 -9.67
C ASP A 178 25.16 4.32 -10.15
N ALA A 179 26.28 3.92 -10.77
CA ALA A 179 26.47 2.56 -11.30
C ALA A 179 26.59 1.48 -10.20
N LYS A 180 26.67 1.87 -8.92
CA LYS A 180 26.69 0.93 -7.80
C LYS A 180 25.29 0.61 -7.28
N GLY A 181 24.26 1.30 -7.79
CA GLY A 181 22.88 1.07 -7.41
C GLY A 181 22.42 1.88 -6.20
N HIS A 182 23.11 2.97 -5.85
CA HIS A 182 22.65 3.82 -4.75
C HIS A 182 21.41 4.64 -5.16
N HIS A 183 20.37 4.62 -4.33
CA HIS A 183 19.17 5.43 -4.53
C HIS A 183 19.23 6.73 -3.72
N TYR A 184 18.18 7.55 -3.81
CA TYR A 184 18.14 8.85 -3.16
C TYR A 184 17.81 8.73 -1.67
N ASP A 185 18.76 9.14 -0.84
CA ASP A 185 18.57 9.41 0.58
C ASP A 185 18.44 10.93 0.79
N GLY A 186 17.44 11.35 1.57
CA GLY A 186 17.19 12.76 1.78
C GLY A 186 15.74 13.07 2.13
N HIS A 187 15.41 14.36 2.09
CA HIS A 187 14.02 14.78 2.16
C HIS A 187 13.36 14.73 0.79
N GLY A 188 12.10 14.31 0.77
CA GLY A 188 11.24 14.41 -0.40
C GLY A 188 9.90 15.02 -0.01
N TRP A 189 9.30 15.77 -0.92
CA TRP A 189 8.01 16.40 -0.71
C TRP A 189 7.03 15.88 -1.75
N TYR A 190 5.83 15.56 -1.30
CA TYR A 190 4.67 15.25 -2.12
C TYR A 190 3.63 16.36 -1.94
N ARG A 191 3.06 16.87 -3.02
CA ARG A 191 1.94 17.80 -3.02
C ARG A 191 0.82 17.32 -3.92
N GLY A 192 -0.41 17.56 -3.48
CA GLY A 192 -1.58 17.16 -4.22
C GLY A 192 -2.84 17.81 -3.68
N THR A 193 -3.95 17.56 -4.37
CA THR A 193 -5.25 18.11 -4.01
C THR A 193 -6.30 17.03 -3.92
N PHE A 194 -7.29 17.26 -3.07
CA PHE A 194 -8.45 16.39 -2.92
C PHE A 194 -9.69 17.24 -2.67
N ASP A 195 -10.85 16.72 -3.03
CA ASP A 195 -12.13 17.40 -2.83
C ASP A 195 -12.90 16.76 -1.67
N VAL A 196 -13.53 17.61 -0.86
CA VAL A 196 -14.41 17.18 0.24
C VAL A 196 -15.83 17.61 -0.10
N ASP A 197 -16.75 16.65 -0.22
CA ASP A 197 -18.16 16.95 -0.47
C ASP A 197 -18.78 17.74 0.69
N LYS A 198 -19.72 18.64 0.38
CA LYS A 198 -20.44 19.44 1.39
C LYS A 198 -21.22 18.56 2.38
N ALA A 199 -21.58 17.33 2.03
CA ALA A 199 -22.21 16.35 2.91
C ALA A 199 -21.34 15.95 4.12
N PHE A 200 -20.03 16.19 4.06
CA PHE A 200 -19.11 15.99 5.18
C PHE A 200 -18.81 17.27 5.97
N ALA A 201 -19.46 18.39 5.66
CA ALA A 201 -19.27 19.63 6.41
C ALA A 201 -19.65 19.45 7.89
N GLY A 202 -18.70 19.75 8.79
CA GLY A 202 -18.89 19.61 10.23
C GLY A 202 -18.74 18.17 10.77
N LYS A 203 -18.45 17.18 9.91
CA LYS A 203 -18.14 15.81 10.33
C LYS A 203 -16.64 15.66 10.60
N THR A 204 -16.30 14.67 11.42
CA THR A 204 -14.90 14.24 11.57
C THR A 204 -14.38 13.69 10.25
N ILE A 205 -13.22 14.17 9.80
CA ILE A 205 -12.54 13.67 8.62
C ILE A 205 -11.13 13.28 9.02
N ASN A 206 -10.77 12.04 8.74
CA ASN A 206 -9.45 11.47 8.94
C ASN A 206 -8.73 11.27 7.61
N PHE A 207 -7.42 11.45 7.61
CA PHE A 207 -6.53 10.96 6.57
C PHE A 207 -5.94 9.63 7.01
N HIS A 208 -6.24 8.57 6.28
CA HIS A 208 -5.59 7.28 6.42
C HIS A 208 -4.42 7.19 5.43
N SER A 209 -3.20 7.09 5.95
CA SER A 209 -2.00 6.84 5.16
C SER A 209 -1.70 5.35 5.13
N GLY A 210 -1.54 4.78 3.92
CA GLY A 210 -1.10 3.39 3.78
C GLY A 210 0.38 3.18 4.17
N GLY A 211 1.12 4.26 4.39
CA GLY A 211 2.44 4.24 4.97
C GLY A 211 3.41 5.29 4.43
N ILE A 212 4.37 5.64 5.30
CA ILE A 212 5.57 6.40 4.95
C ILE A 212 6.75 5.60 5.48
N PHE A 213 7.76 5.36 4.66
CA PHE A 213 9.00 4.79 5.16
C PHE A 213 9.86 5.84 5.86
N ASN A 214 10.45 5.42 6.97
CA ASN A 214 11.20 6.26 7.90
C ASN A 214 10.30 7.27 8.61
N GLU A 215 10.42 8.56 8.31
CA GLU A 215 9.80 9.64 9.08
C GLU A 215 9.02 10.58 8.16
N GLY A 216 7.86 11.06 8.63
CA GLY A 216 6.93 11.82 7.80
C GLY A 216 6.28 13.00 8.51
N TRP A 217 5.87 14.00 7.76
CA TRP A 217 5.08 15.14 8.25
C TRP A 217 3.96 15.45 7.26
N VAL A 218 2.77 15.76 7.79
CA VAL A 218 1.58 16.00 6.98
C VAL A 218 1.01 17.39 7.26
N TRP A 219 0.70 18.11 6.19
CA TRP A 219 -0.02 19.38 6.21
C TRP A 219 -1.28 19.30 5.36
N ILE A 220 -2.33 19.98 5.81
CA ILE A 220 -3.59 20.16 5.08
C ILE A 220 -3.86 21.65 4.99
N ASN A 221 -4.01 22.18 3.77
CA ASN A 221 -4.21 23.63 3.53
C ASN A 221 -3.17 24.51 4.26
N GLY A 222 -1.91 24.07 4.26
CA GLY A 222 -0.80 24.74 4.95
C GLY A 222 -0.79 24.61 6.48
N LYS A 223 -1.82 24.02 7.09
CA LYS A 223 -1.85 23.74 8.52
C LYS A 223 -1.17 22.41 8.81
N TYR A 224 -0.21 22.43 9.73
CA TYR A 224 0.48 21.24 10.21
C TYR A 224 -0.47 20.32 10.99
N MET A 225 -0.49 19.04 10.64
CA MET A 225 -1.43 18.06 11.20
C MET A 225 -0.76 16.93 11.95
N HIS A 226 0.35 16.40 11.45
CA HIS A 226 0.93 15.17 11.99
C HIS A 226 2.45 15.09 11.81
N HIS A 227 3.08 14.47 12.80
CA HIS A 227 4.44 13.91 12.70
C HIS A 227 4.31 12.40 12.81
N GLU A 228 4.74 11.69 11.77
CA GLU A 228 4.96 10.26 11.85
C GLU A 228 6.41 10.01 12.28
N PRO A 229 6.65 9.49 13.50
CA PRO A 229 8.00 9.24 13.99
C PRO A 229 8.73 8.23 13.12
N HIS A 230 10.07 8.30 13.15
CA HIS A 230 10.90 7.36 12.42
C HIS A 230 10.56 5.89 12.75
N LYS A 231 10.14 5.14 11.73
CA LYS A 231 9.95 3.69 11.76
C LYS A 231 10.92 3.03 10.79
N VAL A 232 11.54 1.97 11.28
CA VAL A 232 12.49 1.21 10.48
C VAL A 232 11.76 0.44 9.36
N TRP A 233 12.28 0.44 8.14
CA TRP A 233 11.56 -0.08 6.95
C TRP A 233 11.10 -1.54 7.06
N TRP A 234 11.83 -2.39 7.79
CA TRP A 234 11.45 -3.81 7.99
C TRP A 234 10.38 -4.02 9.07
N TRP A 235 9.89 -2.96 9.71
CA TRP A 235 8.67 -3.04 10.50
C TRP A 235 7.47 -3.21 9.57
N TRP A 236 6.45 -3.92 10.04
CA TRP A 236 5.32 -4.33 9.20
C TRP A 236 4.12 -3.38 9.30
N ASN A 237 4.20 -2.35 10.16
CA ASN A 237 3.14 -1.38 10.38
C ASN A 237 3.65 0.06 10.17
N HIS A 238 3.47 0.56 8.94
CA HIS A 238 3.77 1.94 8.57
C HIS A 238 2.51 2.80 8.44
N GLU A 239 1.33 2.19 8.54
CA GLU A 239 0.05 2.85 8.40
C GLU A 239 -0.24 3.74 9.61
N PHE A 240 -0.94 4.85 9.37
CA PHE A 240 -1.36 5.77 10.42
C PHE A 240 -2.60 6.55 9.99
N ASP A 241 -3.40 6.94 10.97
CA ASP A 241 -4.58 7.79 10.81
C ASP A 241 -4.35 9.15 11.49
N VAL A 242 -4.78 10.21 10.81
CA VAL A 242 -4.66 11.59 11.28
C VAL A 242 -6.02 12.27 11.23
N ASP A 243 -6.48 12.83 12.35
CA ASP A 243 -7.64 13.72 12.34
C ASP A 243 -7.29 15.05 11.65
N ILE A 244 -7.93 15.31 10.52
CA ILE A 244 -7.71 16.52 9.71
C ILE A 244 -8.90 17.48 9.74
N THR A 245 -9.90 17.21 10.58
CA THR A 245 -11.18 17.95 10.66
C THR A 245 -10.98 19.45 10.80
N SER A 246 -10.00 19.86 11.59
CA SER A 246 -9.73 21.28 11.88
C SER A 246 -9.01 22.05 10.76
N ALA A 247 -8.66 21.40 9.66
CA ALA A 247 -7.89 21.96 8.55
C ALA A 247 -8.59 21.87 7.20
N VAL A 248 -9.56 20.96 7.07
CA VAL A 248 -10.32 20.75 5.83
C VAL A 248 -11.47 21.74 5.66
N LYS A 249 -11.83 22.00 4.40
CA LYS A 249 -13.00 22.80 4.00
C LYS A 249 -13.78 22.08 2.91
N PRO A 250 -15.10 22.33 2.75
CA PRO A 250 -15.84 21.81 1.60
C PRO A 250 -15.25 22.30 0.27
N GLY A 251 -15.23 21.44 -0.74
CA GLY A 251 -14.59 21.66 -2.03
C GLY A 251 -13.10 21.31 -2.00
N ARG A 252 -12.29 22.05 -2.76
CA ARG A 252 -10.87 21.76 -2.98
C ARG A 252 -10.00 22.04 -1.76
N ASN A 253 -9.20 21.05 -1.39
CA ASN A 253 -8.18 21.09 -0.35
C ASN A 253 -6.81 20.72 -0.93
N THR A 254 -5.76 21.13 -0.24
CA THR A 254 -4.37 20.76 -0.54
C THR A 254 -3.82 19.88 0.57
N ILE A 255 -2.99 18.93 0.19
CA ILE A 255 -2.20 18.10 1.10
C ILE A 255 -0.73 18.20 0.69
N ALA A 256 0.14 18.38 1.66
CA ALA A 256 1.58 18.28 1.50
C ALA A 256 2.13 17.25 2.48
N ILE A 257 3.01 16.37 1.99
CA ILE A 257 3.65 15.33 2.80
C ILE A 257 5.16 15.45 2.60
N ARG A 258 5.88 15.69 3.68
CA ARG A 258 7.34 15.64 3.70
C ARG A 258 7.76 14.28 4.22
N VAL A 259 8.70 13.63 3.55
CA VAL A 259 9.31 12.38 3.98
C VAL A 259 10.79 12.62 4.24
N TRP A 260 11.33 12.01 5.28
CA TRP A 260 12.76 11.97 5.55
C TRP A 260 13.25 10.53 5.52
N ASN A 261 14.12 10.24 4.55
CA ASN A 261 14.86 8.99 4.49
C ASN A 261 16.33 9.28 4.85
N LYS A 262 16.78 8.79 6.01
CA LYS A 262 18.18 8.96 6.44
C LYS A 262 19.13 8.07 5.65
N ALA A 263 18.69 6.86 5.36
CA ALA A 263 19.36 5.79 4.64
C ALA A 263 18.30 4.71 4.39
N GLU A 264 18.50 3.87 3.36
CA GLU A 264 17.64 2.72 3.01
C GLU A 264 16.52 3.11 2.01
N GLN A 265 15.30 2.57 2.19
CA GLN A 265 14.17 2.80 1.29
C GLN A 265 13.34 3.99 1.78
N GLY A 266 12.84 4.80 0.87
CA GLY A 266 12.10 6.01 1.19
C GLY A 266 10.87 6.27 0.33
N GLY A 267 10.12 7.28 0.77
CA GLY A 267 8.90 7.73 0.12
C GLY A 267 7.63 7.18 0.76
N MET A 268 6.52 7.44 0.07
CA MET A 268 5.22 6.90 0.44
C MET A 268 5.13 5.40 0.09
N LEU A 269 4.27 4.70 0.79
CA LEU A 269 3.98 3.29 0.59
C LEU A 269 2.48 3.10 0.72
N ARG A 270 1.85 2.38 -0.22
CA ARG A 270 0.40 2.10 -0.23
C ARG A 270 -0.44 3.39 -0.19
N ARG A 271 -1.09 3.68 -1.32
CA ARG A 271 -1.94 4.86 -1.47
C ARG A 271 -2.94 5.00 -0.32
N GLY A 272 -2.99 6.19 0.27
CA GLY A 272 -3.94 6.54 1.34
C GLY A 272 -5.29 7.04 0.81
N PHE A 273 -6.18 7.38 1.74
CA PHE A 273 -7.50 7.95 1.46
C PHE A 273 -8.00 8.81 2.62
N PHE A 274 -9.06 9.56 2.37
CA PHE A 274 -9.75 10.36 3.37
C PHE A 274 -11.07 9.70 3.71
N TRP A 275 -11.43 9.65 5.00
CA TRP A 275 -12.62 8.97 5.45
C TRP A 275 -13.26 9.67 6.66
N SER A 276 -14.56 9.49 6.82
CA SER A 276 -15.33 9.97 7.98
C SER A 276 -15.82 8.74 8.74
N PRO A 277 -15.48 8.58 10.03
CA PRO A 277 -16.00 7.48 10.82
C PRO A 277 -17.53 7.58 10.95
N THR A 278 -18.19 6.44 11.07
CA THR A 278 -19.60 6.36 11.44
C THR A 278 -19.71 6.77 12.91
N GLU A 279 -20.57 7.74 13.24
CA GLU A 279 -20.82 8.11 14.63
C GLU A 279 -21.42 6.90 15.38
N GLN A 280 -20.82 6.52 16.51
CA GLN A 280 -21.34 5.49 17.42
C GLN A 280 -22.49 6.01 18.27
#